data_AF-V5ZE31-F1
#
_entry.id   AF-V5ZE31-F1
#
_cell.length_a   1.000
_cell.length_b   1.000
_cell.length_c   1.000
_cell.angle_alpha   90.00
_cell.angle_beta   90.00
_cell.angle_gamma   90.00
#
_symmetry.space_group_name_H-M   'P 1'
#
loop_
_entity.id
_entity.type
_entity.pdbx_description
1 polymer ?
#
loop_
_entity_poly.entity_id
_entity_poly.type
_entity_poly.pdbx_seq_one_letter_code
_entity_poly.pdbx_strand_id
1 'polypeptide(L)'
;KGFREIEIVPTKKEILAPPPEDIPINRIDKPYESIEEYLKTHYKLLREDCLRPLREGIRRIYERIDLVRISFTSMGIVHRISFITKHCERVHWTTSKRLLPGTLVVFSRDNFETRDETIDDYCSVEDLWDIPQEIRVAMHNRWRRKNLEEICNKLKKLCKDYFDLSAKIKTERIREDLYILKSAHVVGMTTTAAVAKYHKLLMNLKPKIMIIEEAAETLEAHIVAALTPATEHLILIQLRPSVSVHELESHVNNKLNVSLFERLVKFLPFCQLTEQRRMRPEIRRLLTPIYKDELTDHEDVNKYPDVPG
;
A
#
# COMPACT_ATOMS: atom_id res chain seq x y z
N LYS A 1 22.28 -11.24 -7.71
CA LYS A 1 21.89 -10.02 -6.96
C LYS A 1 21.07 -10.43 -5.76
N GLY A 2 21.43 -9.94 -4.58
CA GLY A 2 20.65 -10.16 -3.36
C GLY A 2 19.29 -9.44 -3.47
N PHE A 3 18.26 -9.89 -2.74
CA PHE A 3 16.94 -9.22 -2.82
C PHE A 3 16.98 -7.76 -2.34
N ARG A 4 17.97 -7.42 -1.51
CA ARG A 4 18.23 -6.06 -1.00
C ARG A 4 18.76 -5.09 -2.08
N GLU A 5 19.25 -5.61 -3.20
CA GLU A 5 19.74 -4.83 -4.34
C GLU A 5 18.65 -4.60 -5.40
N ILE A 6 17.45 -5.17 -5.19
CA ILE A 6 16.31 -4.96 -6.09
C ILE A 6 15.78 -3.55 -5.83
N GLU A 7 15.72 -2.74 -6.88
CA GLU A 7 15.14 -1.40 -6.78
C GLU A 7 13.68 -1.47 -6.33
N ILE A 8 13.34 -0.69 -5.31
CA ILE A 8 11.96 -0.63 -4.78
C ILE A 8 11.02 -0.18 -5.90
N VAL A 9 11.43 0.81 -6.69
CA VAL A 9 10.68 1.28 -7.85
C VAL A 9 10.83 0.25 -8.98
N PRO A 10 9.72 -0.25 -9.56
CA PRO A 10 9.79 -1.21 -10.65
C PRO A 10 10.35 -0.58 -11.93
N THR A 11 11.16 -1.37 -12.66
CA THR A 11 11.69 -0.92 -13.95
C THR A 11 10.63 -1.04 -15.06
N LYS A 12 10.80 -0.29 -16.16
CA LYS A 12 9.92 -0.41 -17.35
C LYS A 12 9.82 -1.87 -17.84
N LYS A 13 10.93 -2.62 -17.79
CA LYS A 13 10.96 -4.03 -18.20
C LYS A 13 10.10 -4.91 -17.28
N GLU A 14 10.19 -4.72 -15.96
CA GLU A 14 9.40 -5.47 -14.99
C GLU A 14 7.90 -5.20 -15.13
N ILE A 15 7.52 -3.95 -15.41
CA ILE A 15 6.11 -3.57 -15.59
C ILE A 15 5.52 -4.17 -16.87
N LEU A 16 6.27 -4.17 -17.97
CA LEU A 16 5.77 -4.65 -19.26
C LEU A 16 5.87 -6.18 -19.40
N ALA A 17 6.68 -6.84 -18.58
CA ALA A 17 6.84 -8.29 -18.60
C ALA A 17 5.56 -9.03 -18.15
N PRO A 18 5.31 -10.25 -18.68
CA PRO A 18 4.29 -11.14 -18.14
C PRO A 18 4.58 -11.49 -16.67
N PRO A 19 3.58 -12.01 -15.92
CA PRO A 19 3.79 -12.54 -14.57
C PRO A 19 5.04 -13.44 -14.53
N PRO A 20 5.96 -13.23 -13.56
CA PRO A 20 7.15 -14.07 -13.47
C PRO A 20 6.74 -15.53 -13.21
N GLU A 21 7.39 -16.47 -13.90
CA GLU A 21 7.09 -17.91 -13.76
C GLU A 21 7.55 -18.47 -12.41
N ASP A 22 8.60 -17.90 -11.81
CA ASP A 22 9.22 -18.35 -10.55
C ASP A 22 8.82 -17.47 -9.36
N ILE A 23 7.51 -17.40 -9.07
CA ILE A 23 7.02 -16.77 -7.83
C ILE A 23 7.23 -17.77 -6.69
N PRO A 24 7.99 -17.40 -5.64
CA PRO A 24 8.25 -18.31 -4.53
C PRO A 24 6.98 -18.55 -3.72
N ILE A 25 6.84 -19.75 -3.18
CA ILE A 25 5.71 -20.15 -2.33
C ILE A 25 6.00 -19.80 -0.88
N ASN A 26 5.02 -19.23 -0.17
CA ASN A 26 5.13 -19.03 1.28
C ASN A 26 5.06 -20.38 2.01
N ARG A 27 6.15 -20.78 2.65
CA ARG A 27 6.26 -22.06 3.38
C ARG A 27 5.74 -21.87 4.80
N ILE A 28 4.51 -22.33 5.05
CA ILE A 28 3.85 -22.20 6.36
C ILE A 28 3.99 -23.44 7.25
N ASP A 29 4.31 -24.60 6.66
CA ASP A 29 4.26 -25.91 7.35
C ASP A 29 5.65 -26.39 7.81
N LYS A 30 6.72 -25.71 7.39
CA LYS A 30 8.11 -26.03 7.75
C LYS A 30 8.90 -24.75 8.00
N PRO A 31 9.91 -24.78 8.88
CA PRO A 31 10.82 -23.65 9.04
C PRO A 31 11.60 -23.38 7.75
N TYR A 32 11.95 -22.11 7.54
CA TYR A 32 12.88 -21.71 6.49
C TYR A 32 14.31 -22.09 6.88
N GLU A 33 15.18 -22.35 5.90
CA GLU A 33 16.57 -22.75 6.16
C GLU A 33 17.40 -21.59 6.70
N SER A 34 17.03 -20.36 6.35
CA SER A 34 17.68 -19.15 6.84
C SER A 34 16.74 -17.95 6.89
N ILE A 35 17.11 -16.95 7.71
CA ILE A 35 16.43 -15.65 7.75
C ILE A 35 16.45 -14.97 6.37
N GLU A 36 17.55 -15.10 5.64
CA GLU A 36 17.72 -14.49 4.32
C GLU A 36 16.75 -15.10 3.30
N GLU A 37 16.53 -16.42 3.34
CA GLU A 37 15.56 -17.12 2.49
C GLU A 37 14.11 -16.67 2.81
N TYR A 38 13.80 -16.57 4.10
CA TYR A 38 12.50 -16.10 4.58
C TYR A 38 12.19 -14.68 4.11
N LEU A 39 13.11 -13.73 4.32
CA LEU A 39 12.96 -12.33 3.91
C LEU A 39 12.89 -12.20 2.38
N LYS A 40 13.71 -12.95 1.65
CA LYS A 40 13.68 -12.97 0.18
C LYS A 40 12.33 -13.44 -0.35
N THR A 41 11.76 -14.48 0.25
CA THR A 41 10.46 -15.05 -0.16
C THR A 41 9.34 -14.03 0.07
N HIS A 42 9.26 -13.47 1.28
CA HIS A 42 8.27 -12.47 1.64
C HIS A 42 8.40 -11.20 0.80
N TYR A 43 9.62 -10.72 0.55
CA TYR A 43 9.86 -9.57 -0.31
C TYR A 43 9.35 -9.79 -1.73
N LYS A 44 9.70 -10.93 -2.36
CA LYS A 44 9.24 -11.26 -3.72
C LYS A 44 7.72 -11.36 -3.80
N LEU A 45 7.09 -11.99 -2.79
CA LEU A 45 5.65 -12.14 -2.70
C LEU A 45 4.92 -10.80 -2.57
N LEU A 46 5.36 -9.93 -1.64
CA LEU A 46 4.78 -8.60 -1.46
C LEU A 46 5.02 -7.69 -2.67
N ARG A 47 6.21 -7.79 -3.29
CA ARG A 47 6.51 -7.06 -4.52
C ARG A 47 5.58 -7.49 -5.64
N GLU A 48 5.36 -8.78 -5.83
CA GLU A 48 4.43 -9.29 -6.85
C GLU A 48 2.98 -8.85 -6.56
N ASP A 49 2.52 -8.91 -5.30
CA ASP A 49 1.20 -8.45 -4.90
C ASP A 49 0.99 -6.94 -5.18
N CYS A 50 2.04 -6.13 -4.97
CA CYS A 50 2.01 -4.71 -5.29
C CYS A 50 2.10 -4.42 -6.80
N LEU A 51 2.92 -5.17 -7.55
CA LEU A 51 3.19 -4.90 -8.97
C LEU A 51 2.14 -5.51 -9.90
N ARG A 52 1.52 -6.63 -9.55
CA ARG A 52 0.52 -7.29 -10.40
C ARG A 52 -0.65 -6.36 -10.74
N PRO A 53 -1.29 -5.66 -9.79
CA PRO A 53 -2.33 -4.69 -10.10
C PRO A 53 -1.83 -3.56 -11.02
N LEU A 54 -0.57 -3.13 -10.87
CA LEU A 54 0.03 -2.11 -11.72
C LEU A 54 0.23 -2.61 -13.16
N ARG A 55 0.69 -3.85 -13.35
CA ARG A 55 0.86 -4.45 -14.69
C ARG A 55 -0.46 -4.68 -15.39
N GLU A 56 -1.45 -5.18 -14.67
CA GLU A 56 -2.83 -5.33 -15.16
C GLU A 56 -3.44 -3.96 -15.45
N GLY A 57 -3.15 -2.95 -14.63
CA GLY A 57 -3.61 -1.58 -14.77
C GLY A 57 -3.01 -0.86 -15.99
N ILE A 58 -1.71 -0.98 -16.23
CA ILE A 58 -1.02 -0.32 -17.35
C ILE A 58 -1.42 -0.92 -18.70
N ARG A 59 -1.83 -2.19 -18.75
CA ARG A 59 -2.46 -2.77 -19.93
C ARG A 59 -3.84 -2.16 -20.25
N ARG A 60 -4.45 -1.43 -19.31
CA ARG A 60 -5.71 -0.72 -19.52
C ARG A 60 -5.42 0.66 -20.08
N ILE A 61 -5.66 0.83 -21.37
CA ILE A 61 -5.53 2.09 -22.07
C ILE A 61 -6.87 2.82 -22.03
N TYR A 62 -6.87 4.08 -21.61
CA TYR A 62 -7.99 5.00 -21.77
C TYR A 62 -7.75 5.85 -23.01
N GLU A 63 -8.76 5.96 -23.87
CA GLU A 63 -8.69 6.68 -25.15
C GLU A 63 -9.40 8.03 -25.03
N ARG A 64 -9.03 9.01 -25.88
CA ARG A 64 -9.61 10.36 -25.91
C ARG A 64 -9.69 11.03 -24.53
N ILE A 65 -8.53 11.27 -23.92
CA ILE A 65 -8.43 11.95 -22.63
C ILE A 65 -8.45 13.47 -22.83
N ASP A 66 -9.44 14.12 -22.25
CA ASP A 66 -9.59 15.58 -22.23
C ASP A 66 -9.39 16.11 -20.81
N LEU A 67 -8.49 17.08 -20.63
CA LEU A 67 -8.36 17.83 -19.38
C LEU A 67 -9.52 18.84 -19.28
N VAL A 68 -10.46 18.57 -18.38
CA VAL A 68 -11.66 19.39 -18.19
C VAL A 68 -11.37 20.63 -17.34
N ARG A 69 -10.64 20.48 -16.23
CA ARG A 69 -10.35 21.58 -15.29
C ARG A 69 -9.17 21.26 -14.39
N ILE A 70 -8.43 22.29 -13.96
CA ILE A 70 -7.47 22.20 -12.84
C ILE A 70 -8.11 22.88 -11.62
N SER A 71 -8.10 22.21 -10.46
CA SER A 71 -8.64 22.73 -9.20
C SER A 71 -7.55 22.70 -8.12
N PHE A 72 -7.52 23.72 -7.27
CA PHE A 72 -6.59 23.81 -6.16
C PHE A 72 -7.33 23.46 -4.88
N THR A 73 -6.83 22.47 -4.13
CA THR A 73 -7.44 21.99 -2.89
C THR A 73 -6.40 21.94 -1.78
N SER A 74 -6.84 21.76 -0.52
CA SER A 74 -5.94 21.54 0.62
C SER A 74 -5.08 20.27 0.49
N MET A 75 -5.45 19.34 -0.39
CA MET A 75 -4.68 18.13 -0.70
C MET A 75 -3.69 18.33 -1.86
N GLY A 76 -3.70 19.50 -2.50
CA GLY A 76 -2.83 19.84 -3.64
C GLY A 76 -3.61 20.13 -4.93
N ILE A 77 -2.89 20.04 -6.05
CA ILE A 77 -3.41 20.30 -7.40
C ILE A 77 -4.19 19.07 -7.86
N VAL A 78 -5.46 19.26 -8.21
CA VAL A 78 -6.36 18.21 -8.69
C VAL A 78 -6.71 18.48 -10.16
N HIS A 79 -6.45 17.50 -11.01
CA HIS A 79 -6.83 17.53 -12.42
C HIS A 79 -8.16 16.80 -12.63
N ARG A 80 -9.17 17.52 -13.13
CA ARG A 80 -10.42 16.93 -13.61
C ARG A 80 -10.24 16.57 -15.08
N ILE A 81 -10.47 15.30 -15.39
CA ILE A 81 -10.32 14.74 -16.74
C ILE A 81 -11.62 14.08 -17.19
N SER A 82 -11.79 13.97 -18.51
CA SER A 82 -12.78 13.13 -19.19
C SER A 82 -12.02 12.16 -20.07
N PHE A 83 -12.50 10.93 -20.21
CA PHE A 83 -11.85 9.92 -21.06
C PHE A 83 -12.87 8.86 -21.49
N ILE A 84 -12.51 8.08 -22.51
CA ILE A 84 -13.26 6.93 -23.01
C ILE A 84 -12.51 5.64 -22.66
N THR A 85 -13.25 4.59 -22.29
CA THR A 85 -12.69 3.25 -22.10
C THR A 85 -12.51 2.57 -23.45
N LYS A 86 -11.36 1.91 -23.65
CA LYS A 86 -11.16 1.05 -24.81
C LYS A 86 -12.25 -0.03 -24.82
N HIS A 87 -12.89 -0.25 -25.98
CA HIS A 87 -14.04 -1.15 -26.17
C HIS A 87 -15.39 -0.72 -25.57
N CYS A 88 -15.56 0.55 -25.15
CA CYS A 88 -16.85 1.08 -24.66
C CYS A 88 -17.47 0.23 -23.52
N GLU A 89 -16.65 -0.35 -22.64
CA GLU A 89 -17.13 -1.08 -21.47
C GLU A 89 -18.03 -0.18 -20.61
N ARG A 90 -19.27 -0.62 -20.30
CA ARG A 90 -20.09 0.04 -19.27
C ARG A 90 -19.48 -0.22 -17.90
N VAL A 91 -18.85 0.80 -17.32
CA VAL A 91 -18.25 0.73 -15.98
C VAL A 91 -19.15 1.43 -14.98
N HIS A 92 -19.56 0.71 -13.93
CA HIS A 92 -20.21 1.31 -12.76
C HIS A 92 -19.16 2.00 -11.87
N TRP A 93 -18.90 3.27 -12.16
CA TRP A 93 -17.83 4.05 -11.51
C TRP A 93 -17.94 4.15 -9.99
N THR A 94 -19.16 4.12 -9.44
CA THR A 94 -19.41 4.23 -7.98
C THR A 94 -18.88 3.07 -7.17
N THR A 95 -18.84 1.86 -7.75
CA THR A 95 -18.34 0.64 -7.10
C THR A 95 -17.02 0.14 -7.68
N SER A 96 -16.53 0.81 -8.73
CA SER A 96 -15.34 0.41 -9.45
C SER A 96 -14.07 0.71 -8.66
N LYS A 97 -13.21 -0.31 -8.52
CA LYS A 97 -11.87 -0.15 -7.96
C LYS A 97 -10.85 0.41 -8.97
N ARG A 98 -11.29 0.83 -10.17
CA ARG A 98 -10.38 1.21 -11.29
C ARG A 98 -9.69 2.56 -11.12
N LEU A 99 -10.29 3.52 -10.42
CA LEU A 99 -9.76 4.88 -10.23
C LEU A 99 -9.89 5.33 -8.76
N LEU A 100 -9.34 4.53 -7.85
CA LEU A 100 -9.38 4.83 -6.42
C LEU A 100 -8.33 5.90 -6.08
N PRO A 101 -8.61 6.79 -5.10
CA PRO A 101 -7.59 7.67 -4.53
C PRO A 101 -6.31 6.89 -4.17
N GLY A 102 -5.15 7.35 -4.63
CA GLY A 102 -3.87 6.66 -4.46
C GLY A 102 -3.44 5.77 -5.64
N THR A 103 -4.30 5.60 -6.66
CA THR A 103 -3.94 4.91 -7.91
C THR A 103 -3.15 5.84 -8.83
N LEU A 104 -2.01 5.37 -9.37
CA LEU A 104 -1.22 6.12 -10.35
C LEU A 104 -1.87 6.01 -11.73
N VAL A 105 -2.15 7.16 -12.37
CA VAL A 105 -2.64 7.22 -13.75
C VAL A 105 -1.68 8.06 -14.58
N VAL A 106 -1.25 7.53 -15.72
CA VAL A 106 -0.31 8.19 -16.64
C VAL A 106 -1.02 8.45 -17.96
N PHE A 107 -0.92 9.68 -18.46
CA PHE A 107 -1.54 10.09 -19.72
C PHE A 107 -0.46 10.42 -20.75
N SER A 108 -0.73 10.06 -22.01
CA SER A 108 0.06 10.50 -23.14
C SER A 108 -0.86 10.94 -24.27
N ARG A 109 -0.53 12.08 -24.89
CA ARG A 109 -1.30 12.66 -26.00
C ARG A 109 -0.96 12.03 -27.35
N ASP A 110 0.23 11.46 -27.46
CA ASP A 110 0.85 11.00 -28.71
C ASP A 110 1.45 9.60 -28.55
N ASN A 111 0.90 8.81 -27.62
CA ASN A 111 1.40 7.48 -27.32
C ASN A 111 2.89 7.44 -26.89
N PHE A 112 3.42 8.57 -26.40
CA PHE A 112 4.82 8.77 -25.98
C PHE A 112 5.81 8.80 -27.16
N GLU A 113 5.35 9.19 -28.35
CA GLU A 113 6.12 9.09 -29.60
C GLU A 113 6.75 10.41 -30.10
N THR A 114 6.69 11.53 -29.35
CA THR A 114 7.12 12.83 -29.88
C THR A 114 8.58 12.84 -30.36
N ARG A 115 8.77 13.04 -31.68
CA ARG A 115 10.04 13.39 -32.34
C ARG A 115 9.99 14.85 -32.79
N ASP A 116 10.96 15.64 -32.36
CA ASP A 116 11.04 17.11 -32.58
C ASP A 116 11.82 17.51 -33.85
N GLU A 117 12.26 16.55 -34.68
CA GLU A 117 13.34 16.73 -35.68
C GLU A 117 12.95 17.50 -36.97
N THR A 118 11.67 17.70 -37.29
CA THR A 118 11.24 18.33 -38.57
C THR A 118 10.90 19.83 -38.48
N ILE A 119 11.00 20.45 -37.30
CA ILE A 119 10.56 21.84 -37.08
C ILE A 119 11.72 22.85 -37.30
N ASP A 120 12.97 22.41 -37.20
CA ASP A 120 14.14 23.30 -37.24
C ASP A 120 14.36 23.94 -38.62
N ASP A 121 14.01 23.27 -39.72
CA ASP A 121 14.17 23.76 -41.10
C ASP A 121 13.32 25.00 -41.42
N TYR A 122 12.22 25.20 -40.70
CA TYR A 122 11.27 26.31 -40.92
C TYR A 122 11.42 27.44 -39.89
N CYS A 123 12.39 27.34 -38.96
CA CYS A 123 12.59 28.35 -37.92
C CYS A 123 13.15 29.69 -38.44
N SER A 124 13.68 29.72 -39.67
CA SER A 124 14.30 30.89 -40.32
C SER A 124 13.38 31.62 -41.31
N VAL A 125 12.14 31.18 -41.50
CA VAL A 125 11.16 31.84 -42.38
C VAL A 125 10.50 32.99 -41.61
N GLU A 126 10.53 34.21 -42.16
CA GLU A 126 9.96 35.40 -41.50
C GLU A 126 8.43 35.48 -41.61
N ASP A 127 7.86 35.08 -42.76
CA ASP A 127 6.41 35.06 -42.95
C ASP A 127 5.80 33.69 -42.59
N LEU A 128 4.90 33.68 -41.61
CA LEU A 128 4.20 32.47 -41.19
C LEU A 128 3.27 31.91 -42.29
N TRP A 129 2.79 32.71 -43.23
CA TRP A 129 1.84 32.25 -44.25
C TRP A 129 2.49 31.40 -45.34
N ASP A 130 3.80 31.48 -45.50
CA ASP A 130 4.60 30.65 -46.41
C ASP A 130 4.85 29.24 -45.84
N ILE A 131 4.50 29.01 -44.57
CA ILE A 131 4.69 27.74 -43.88
C ILE A 131 3.43 26.86 -44.03
N PRO A 132 3.57 25.59 -44.47
CA PRO A 132 2.45 24.65 -44.55
C PRO A 132 1.65 24.58 -43.25
N GLN A 133 0.34 24.46 -43.35
CA GLN A 133 -0.57 24.50 -42.20
C GLN A 133 -0.24 23.47 -41.11
N GLU A 134 0.16 22.26 -41.52
CA GLU A 134 0.56 21.18 -40.61
C GLU A 134 1.79 21.56 -39.78
N ILE A 135 2.78 22.21 -40.42
CA ILE A 135 4.01 22.68 -39.78
C ILE A 135 3.74 23.90 -38.90
N ARG A 136 2.84 24.82 -39.30
CA ARG A 136 2.41 25.95 -38.45
C ARG A 136 1.80 25.50 -37.12
N VAL A 137 0.93 24.49 -37.15
CA VAL A 137 0.34 23.92 -35.93
C VAL A 137 1.42 23.28 -35.06
N ALA A 138 2.40 22.58 -35.67
CA ALA A 138 3.54 22.01 -34.95
C ALA A 138 4.43 23.10 -34.31
N MET A 139 4.75 24.18 -35.04
CA MET A 139 5.52 25.33 -34.55
C MET A 139 4.80 26.07 -33.42
N HIS A 140 3.50 26.36 -33.57
CA HIS A 140 2.69 26.93 -32.49
C HIS A 140 2.74 26.06 -31.23
N ASN A 141 2.61 24.73 -31.38
CA ASN A 141 2.71 23.82 -30.25
C ASN A 141 4.12 23.80 -29.63
N ARG A 142 5.19 23.93 -30.43
CA ARG A 142 6.59 24.05 -29.94
C ARG A 142 6.82 25.35 -29.19
N TRP A 143 6.39 26.50 -29.70
CA TRP A 143 6.51 27.79 -29.02
C TRP A 143 5.67 27.83 -27.74
N ARG A 144 4.44 27.31 -27.81
CA ARG A 144 3.61 27.10 -26.62
C ARG A 144 4.33 26.21 -25.62
N ARG A 145 4.99 25.12 -26.06
CA ARG A 145 5.79 24.24 -25.19
C ARG A 145 6.96 24.98 -24.54
N LYS A 146 7.72 25.77 -25.29
CA LYS A 146 8.82 26.62 -24.75
C LYS A 146 8.32 27.61 -23.70
N ASN A 147 7.23 28.33 -23.97
CA ASN A 147 6.62 29.24 -22.99
C ASN A 147 6.09 28.49 -21.76
N LEU A 148 5.47 27.32 -21.98
CA LEU A 148 5.01 26.47 -20.89
C LEU A 148 6.19 25.93 -20.08
N GLU A 149 7.34 25.69 -20.70
CA GLU A 149 8.54 25.15 -20.08
C GLU A 149 9.13 26.13 -19.07
N GLU A 150 9.12 27.44 -19.34
CA GLU A 150 9.49 28.45 -18.36
C GLU A 150 8.57 28.44 -17.13
N ILE A 151 7.25 28.37 -17.35
CA ILE A 151 6.26 28.29 -16.28
C ILE A 151 6.42 27.00 -15.50
N CYS A 152 6.61 25.87 -16.19
CA CYS A 152 6.87 24.57 -15.60
C CYS A 152 8.18 24.54 -14.82
N ASN A 153 9.23 25.24 -15.27
CA ASN A 153 10.50 25.32 -14.55
C ASN A 153 10.38 26.16 -13.27
N LYS A 154 9.64 27.28 -13.32
CA LYS A 154 9.26 28.04 -12.12
C LYS A 154 8.43 27.19 -11.16
N LEU A 155 7.44 26.45 -11.68
CA LEU A 155 6.61 25.55 -10.89
C LEU A 155 7.43 24.40 -10.28
N LYS A 156 8.32 23.75 -11.04
CA LYS A 156 9.23 22.70 -10.56
C LYS A 156 10.08 23.20 -9.40
N LYS A 157 10.62 24.43 -9.51
CA LYS A 157 11.41 25.04 -8.44
C LYS A 157 10.57 25.27 -7.18
N LEU A 158 9.39 25.87 -7.32
CA LEU A 158 8.47 26.08 -6.21
C LEU A 158 8.01 24.76 -5.58
N CYS A 159 7.71 23.74 -6.38
CA CYS A 159 7.39 22.40 -5.91
C CYS A 159 8.55 21.79 -5.14
N LYS A 160 9.78 21.91 -5.65
CA LYS A 160 10.98 21.43 -4.94
C LYS A 160 11.13 22.12 -3.59
N ASP A 161 11.06 23.45 -3.55
CA ASP A 161 11.17 24.23 -2.32
C ASP A 161 10.06 23.85 -1.32
N TYR A 162 8.83 23.65 -1.81
CA TYR A 162 7.71 23.14 -1.00
C TYR A 162 7.97 21.73 -0.46
N PHE A 163 8.44 20.80 -1.28
CA PHE A 163 8.73 19.43 -0.85
C PHE A 163 9.87 19.39 0.18
N ASP A 164 10.92 20.19 -0.02
CA ASP A 164 12.04 20.32 0.91
C ASP A 164 11.58 20.89 2.25
N LEU A 165 10.76 21.95 2.23
CA LEU A 165 10.19 22.53 3.45
C LEU A 165 9.21 21.58 4.15
N SER A 166 8.35 20.90 3.39
CA SER A 166 7.41 19.90 3.91
C SER A 166 8.14 18.73 4.58
N ALA A 167 9.25 18.27 3.98
CA ALA A 167 10.09 17.23 4.57
C ALA A 167 10.78 17.68 5.86
N LYS A 168 11.26 18.94 5.92
CA LYS A 168 11.81 19.54 7.16
C LYS A 168 10.75 19.58 8.26
N ILE A 169 9.55 20.09 7.97
CA ILE A 169 8.45 20.16 8.94
C ILE A 169 8.08 18.76 9.47
N LYS A 170 7.98 17.75 8.58
CA LYS A 170 7.72 16.37 9.00
C LYS A 170 8.80 15.83 9.93
N THR A 171 10.06 16.16 9.68
CA THR A 171 11.19 15.69 10.49
C THR A 171 11.17 16.31 11.89
N GLU A 172 10.91 17.62 11.99
CA GLU A 172 10.78 18.29 13.29
C GLU A 172 9.57 17.79 14.09
N ARG A 173 8.43 17.52 13.43
CA ARG A 173 7.27 16.89 14.10
C ARG A 173 7.60 15.53 14.69
N ILE A 174 8.31 14.68 13.95
CA ILE A 174 8.75 13.38 14.47
C ILE A 174 9.66 13.57 15.70
N ARG A 175 10.52 14.59 15.70
CA ARG A 175 11.40 14.89 16.83
C ARG A 175 10.62 15.33 18.08
N GLU A 176 9.61 16.17 17.88
CA GLU A 176 8.68 16.59 18.94
C GLU A 176 7.90 15.39 19.49
N ASP A 177 7.30 14.59 18.61
CA ASP A 177 6.60 13.35 18.97
C ASP A 177 7.53 12.42 19.79
N LEU A 178 8.78 12.23 19.38
CA LEU A 178 9.76 11.42 20.12
C LEU A 178 10.03 11.96 21.52
N TYR A 179 10.13 13.27 21.68
CA TYR A 179 10.37 13.88 22.98
C TYR A 179 9.20 13.61 23.94
N ILE A 180 7.96 13.77 23.44
CA ILE A 180 6.74 13.49 24.21
C ILE A 180 6.65 12.00 24.55
N LEU A 181 6.82 11.12 23.56
CA LEU A 181 6.65 9.68 23.73
C LEU A 181 7.70 9.06 24.66
N LYS A 182 8.92 9.61 24.72
CA LYS A 182 9.94 9.18 25.68
C LYS A 182 9.55 9.41 27.14
N SER A 183 8.64 10.35 27.41
CA SER A 183 8.12 10.58 28.76
C SER A 183 6.96 9.65 29.13
N ALA A 184 6.37 8.97 28.14
CA ALA A 184 5.25 8.06 28.37
C ALA A 184 5.73 6.66 28.77
N HIS A 185 5.02 6.01 29.70
CA HIS A 185 5.29 4.62 30.10
C HIS A 185 4.80 3.60 29.06
N VAL A 186 3.68 3.90 28.40
CA VAL A 186 3.05 3.04 27.41
C VAL A 186 2.65 3.89 26.21
N VAL A 187 2.96 3.41 25.01
CA VAL A 187 2.61 4.07 23.75
C VAL A 187 1.74 3.13 22.93
N GLY A 188 0.48 3.50 22.73
CA GLY A 188 -0.45 2.77 21.88
C GLY A 188 -0.51 3.34 20.47
N MET A 189 -0.49 2.48 19.46
CA MET A 189 -0.71 2.84 18.06
C MET A 189 -1.27 1.65 17.27
N THR A 190 -1.97 1.91 16.17
CA THR A 190 -2.44 0.84 15.28
C THR A 190 -1.26 0.22 14.51
N THR A 191 -1.34 -1.07 14.18
CA THR A 191 -0.29 -1.80 13.45
C THR A 191 0.04 -1.14 12.09
N THR A 192 -0.99 -0.66 11.39
CA THR A 192 -0.81 0.08 10.13
C THR A 192 -0.09 1.41 10.35
N ALA A 193 -0.44 2.18 11.39
CA ALA A 193 0.21 3.45 11.67
C ALA A 193 1.68 3.25 12.09
N ALA A 194 1.95 2.23 12.90
CA ALA A 194 3.28 1.82 13.33
C ALA A 194 4.22 1.62 12.13
N VAL A 195 3.81 0.85 11.14
CA VAL A 195 4.64 0.50 9.98
C VAL A 195 4.64 1.59 8.91
N ALA A 196 3.47 2.11 8.52
CA ALA A 196 3.36 2.99 7.35
C ALA A 196 3.72 4.45 7.64
N LYS A 197 3.51 4.92 8.87
CA LYS A 197 3.67 6.34 9.23
C LYS A 197 4.79 6.57 10.23
N TYR A 198 4.96 5.67 11.19
CA TYR A 198 5.80 5.89 12.36
C TYR A 198 6.98 4.92 12.46
N HIS A 199 7.37 4.24 11.39
CA HIS A 199 8.52 3.32 11.43
C HIS A 199 9.81 4.01 11.89
N LYS A 200 10.09 5.24 11.40
CA LYS A 200 11.21 6.06 11.88
C LYS A 200 11.08 6.42 13.36
N LEU A 201 9.87 6.61 13.86
CA LEU A 201 9.60 6.89 15.27
C LEU A 201 9.96 5.66 16.12
N LEU A 202 9.49 4.47 15.74
CA LEU A 202 9.76 3.21 16.43
C LEU A 202 11.26 2.91 16.50
N MET A 203 11.98 3.06 15.39
CA MET A 203 13.43 2.87 15.34
C MET A 203 14.20 3.80 16.29
N ASN A 204 13.66 4.99 16.58
CA ASN A 204 14.24 5.94 17.52
C ASN A 204 13.74 5.76 18.96
N LEU A 205 12.49 5.29 19.14
CA LEU A 205 11.90 4.97 20.44
C LEU A 205 12.55 3.73 21.05
N LYS A 206 12.96 2.77 20.20
CA LYS A 206 13.65 1.53 20.58
C LYS A 206 12.90 0.75 21.67
N PRO A 207 11.61 0.40 21.45
CA PRO A 207 10.83 -0.31 22.45
C PRO A 207 11.41 -1.71 22.69
N LYS A 208 11.71 -2.01 23.97
CA LYS A 208 12.17 -3.33 24.41
C LYS A 208 11.06 -4.37 24.40
N ILE A 209 9.83 -3.95 24.71
CA ILE A 209 8.65 -4.82 24.78
C ILE A 209 7.63 -4.29 23.78
N MET A 210 7.10 -5.17 22.95
CA MET A 210 6.00 -4.87 22.05
C MET A 210 4.85 -5.83 22.24
N ILE A 211 3.64 -5.28 22.33
CA ILE A 211 2.38 -6.03 22.45
C ILE A 211 1.57 -5.73 21.20
N ILE A 212 1.16 -6.79 20.50
CA ILE A 212 0.34 -6.69 19.29
C ILE A 212 -0.97 -7.41 19.54
N GLU A 213 -2.03 -6.63 19.65
CA GLU A 213 -3.41 -7.10 19.66
C GLU A 213 -3.86 -7.42 18.23
N GLU A 214 -4.84 -8.32 18.08
CA GLU A 214 -5.35 -8.78 16.78
C GLU A 214 -4.24 -9.32 15.85
N ALA A 215 -3.24 -9.98 16.44
CA ALA A 215 -2.03 -10.39 15.74
C ALA A 215 -2.30 -11.38 14.58
N ALA A 216 -3.41 -12.10 14.61
CA ALA A 216 -3.79 -13.01 13.53
C ALA A 216 -4.57 -12.36 12.39
N GLU A 217 -5.16 -11.19 12.61
CA GLU A 217 -5.78 -10.40 11.53
C GLU A 217 -4.74 -9.51 10.83
N THR A 218 -3.55 -9.38 11.43
CA THR A 218 -2.46 -8.58 10.91
C THR A 218 -1.54 -9.40 10.00
N LEU A 219 -1.22 -8.85 8.83
CA LEU A 219 -0.23 -9.43 7.92
C LEU A 219 1.13 -9.61 8.63
N GLU A 220 1.73 -10.77 8.43
CA GLU A 220 3.05 -11.09 8.97
C GLU A 220 4.11 -10.02 8.64
N ALA A 221 4.07 -9.51 7.41
CA ALA A 221 4.97 -8.45 6.96
C ALA A 221 4.89 -7.17 7.80
N HIS A 222 3.70 -6.80 8.27
CA HIS A 222 3.52 -5.62 9.12
C HIS A 222 4.13 -5.84 10.50
N ILE A 223 3.93 -7.01 11.09
CA ILE A 223 4.53 -7.33 12.39
C ILE A 223 6.06 -7.29 12.30
N VAL A 224 6.63 -7.97 11.30
CA VAL A 224 8.08 -8.02 11.10
C VAL A 224 8.66 -6.62 10.84
N ALA A 225 7.98 -5.77 10.07
CA ALA A 225 8.42 -4.40 9.79
C ALA A 225 8.28 -3.45 11.00
N ALA A 226 7.42 -3.78 11.97
CA ALA A 226 7.28 -3.00 13.20
C ALA A 226 8.39 -3.35 14.22
N LEU A 227 8.98 -4.55 14.15
CA LEU A 227 10.08 -4.96 15.02
C LEU A 227 11.29 -4.03 14.86
N THR A 228 11.92 -3.69 15.98
CA THR A 228 13.16 -2.93 16.00
C THR A 228 14.30 -3.81 16.51
N PRO A 229 15.57 -3.50 16.19
CA PRO A 229 16.71 -4.23 16.75
C PRO A 229 16.81 -4.19 18.29
N ALA A 230 16.08 -3.28 18.93
CA ALA A 230 16.03 -3.14 20.39
C ALA A 230 14.92 -3.98 21.05
N THR A 231 14.04 -4.59 20.25
CA THR A 231 12.92 -5.38 20.78
C THR A 231 13.43 -6.70 21.34
N GLU A 232 13.25 -6.89 22.64
CA GLU A 232 13.66 -8.07 23.42
C GLU A 232 12.48 -9.01 23.66
N HIS A 233 11.26 -8.46 23.78
CA HIS A 233 10.03 -9.22 24.02
C HIS A 233 8.93 -8.85 23.02
N LEU A 234 8.32 -9.86 22.41
CA LEU A 234 7.15 -9.74 21.53
C LEU A 234 6.00 -10.55 22.13
N ILE A 235 4.88 -9.89 22.40
CA ILE A 235 3.65 -10.50 22.90
C ILE A 235 2.59 -10.36 21.80
N LEU A 236 2.05 -11.49 21.34
CA LEU A 236 1.02 -11.52 20.32
C LEU A 236 -0.29 -12.04 20.93
N ILE A 237 -1.38 -11.28 20.76
CA ILE A 237 -2.70 -11.59 21.34
C ILE A 237 -3.73 -11.70 20.22
N GLN A 238 -4.62 -12.70 20.31
CA GLN A 238 -5.75 -12.89 19.40
C GLN A 238 -7.03 -13.19 20.21
N LEU A 239 -8.14 -12.54 19.84
CA LEU A 239 -9.45 -12.70 20.52
C LEU A 239 -10.39 -13.73 19.86
N ARG A 240 -10.04 -14.25 18.68
CA ARG A 240 -10.86 -15.21 17.92
C ARG A 240 -9.97 -16.25 17.27
N PRO A 241 -10.16 -17.56 17.39
CA PRO A 241 -9.57 -18.52 16.45
C PRO A 241 -10.01 -18.13 15.04
N SER A 242 -9.06 -17.79 14.18
CA SER A 242 -9.34 -17.59 12.75
C SER A 242 -9.66 -18.95 12.15
N VAL A 243 -10.95 -19.27 12.05
CA VAL A 243 -11.40 -20.21 11.01
C VAL A 243 -11.40 -19.43 9.70
N SER A 244 -10.21 -19.08 9.18
CA SER A 244 -10.12 -18.68 7.79
C SER A 244 -10.28 -19.96 6.97
N VAL A 245 -11.53 -20.23 6.60
CA VAL A 245 -11.99 -21.13 5.55
C VAL A 245 -10.84 -21.63 4.67
N HIS A 246 -10.53 -22.92 4.81
CA HIS A 246 -9.50 -23.63 4.06
C HIS A 246 -9.82 -23.76 2.55
N GLU A 247 -10.92 -23.15 2.08
CA GLU A 247 -11.55 -23.45 0.79
C GLU A 247 -11.45 -22.32 -0.25
N LEU A 248 -10.84 -21.18 0.07
CA LEU A 248 -10.54 -20.12 -0.92
C LEU A 248 -9.04 -19.94 -1.18
N GLU A 249 -8.28 -21.04 -1.06
CA GLU A 249 -6.89 -21.19 -1.58
C GLU A 249 -6.85 -21.47 -3.09
N SER A 250 -7.90 -21.15 -3.84
CA SER A 250 -7.94 -21.36 -5.29
C SER A 250 -7.63 -20.05 -6.02
N HIS A 251 -6.38 -19.94 -6.47
CA HIS A 251 -5.88 -19.34 -7.73
C HIS A 251 -4.55 -18.56 -7.62
N VAL A 252 -3.99 -18.38 -6.42
CA VAL A 252 -2.61 -17.87 -6.27
C VAL A 252 -1.95 -18.59 -5.09
N ASN A 253 -0.99 -19.48 -5.36
CA ASN A 253 -0.28 -20.38 -4.43
C ASN A 253 0.59 -19.69 -3.35
N ASN A 254 0.21 -18.50 -2.86
CA ASN A 254 1.14 -17.62 -2.14
C ASN A 254 0.93 -17.57 -0.62
N LYS A 255 -0.13 -18.17 -0.07
CA LYS A 255 -0.43 -18.30 1.39
C LYS A 255 -0.06 -17.06 2.25
N LEU A 256 -0.18 -15.85 1.71
CA LEU A 256 0.17 -14.59 2.40
C LEU A 256 -0.89 -14.18 3.44
N ASN A 257 -2.05 -14.82 3.39
CA ASN A 257 -3.15 -14.66 4.33
C ASN A 257 -2.88 -15.30 5.70
N VAL A 258 -1.86 -16.16 5.81
CA VAL A 258 -1.47 -16.73 7.10
C VAL A 258 -0.62 -15.71 7.86
N SER A 259 -1.11 -15.35 9.05
CA SER A 259 -0.45 -14.42 9.96
C SER A 259 0.76 -15.03 10.67
N LEU A 260 1.62 -14.16 11.22
CA LEU A 260 2.73 -14.59 12.06
C LEU A 260 2.24 -15.38 13.28
N PHE A 261 1.12 -14.96 13.86
CA PHE A 261 0.55 -15.61 15.03
C PHE A 261 0.14 -17.06 14.73
N GLU A 262 -0.69 -17.27 13.70
CA GLU A 262 -1.15 -18.61 13.31
C GLU A 262 0.01 -19.54 12.97
N ARG A 263 1.06 -19.00 12.35
CA ARG A 263 2.27 -19.75 12.03
C ARG A 263 3.03 -20.15 13.28
N LEU A 264 3.21 -19.24 14.25
CA LEU A 264 3.97 -19.52 15.46
C LEU A 264 3.24 -20.45 16.43
N VAL A 265 1.90 -20.36 16.54
CA VAL A 265 1.10 -21.23 17.43
C VAL A 265 1.21 -22.71 17.05
N LYS A 266 1.54 -23.04 15.79
CA LYS A 266 1.80 -24.44 15.37
C LYS A 266 3.06 -25.03 15.99
N PHE A 267 4.04 -24.21 16.37
CA PHE A 267 5.38 -24.67 16.76
C PHE A 267 5.81 -24.19 18.16
N LEU A 268 5.13 -23.20 18.74
CA LEU A 268 5.45 -22.63 20.04
C LEU A 268 4.32 -22.87 21.05
N PRO A 269 4.65 -23.03 22.34
CA PRO A 269 3.63 -23.07 23.38
C PRO A 269 2.87 -21.73 23.43
N PHE A 270 1.56 -21.81 23.63
CA PHE A 270 0.70 -20.64 23.76
C PHE A 270 -0.17 -20.77 25.02
N CYS A 271 -0.64 -19.64 25.51
CA CYS A 271 -1.61 -19.57 26.60
C CYS A 271 -2.98 -19.22 26.01
N GLN A 272 -4.00 -20.00 26.35
CA GLN A 272 -5.39 -19.73 25.98
C GLN A 272 -6.15 -19.23 27.21
N LEU A 273 -6.87 -18.12 27.06
CA LEU A 273 -7.81 -17.67 28.08
C LEU A 273 -9.07 -18.54 28.00
N THR A 274 -9.38 -19.24 29.09
CA THR A 274 -10.48 -20.20 29.17
C THR A 274 -11.73 -19.64 29.83
N GLU A 275 -11.64 -18.52 30.54
CA GLU A 275 -12.78 -17.90 31.22
C GLU A 275 -13.30 -16.70 30.42
N GLN A 276 -14.60 -16.69 30.09
CA GLN A 276 -15.27 -15.60 29.39
C GLN A 276 -16.16 -14.77 30.34
N ARG A 277 -16.23 -13.46 30.06
CA ARG A 277 -16.96 -12.46 30.88
C ARG A 277 -17.93 -11.58 30.07
N ARG A 278 -18.30 -11.95 28.84
CA ARG A 278 -19.06 -11.06 27.94
C ARG A 278 -20.38 -11.63 27.49
N MET A 279 -20.38 -12.89 27.08
CA MET A 279 -21.53 -13.51 26.42
C MET A 279 -22.35 -14.31 27.43
N ARG A 280 -23.69 -14.31 27.28
CA ARG A 280 -24.53 -15.17 28.11
C ARG A 280 -24.23 -16.65 27.83
N PRO A 281 -24.43 -17.56 28.81
CA PRO A 281 -24.10 -18.97 28.66
C PRO A 281 -24.77 -19.63 27.45
N GLU A 282 -25.97 -19.20 27.08
CA GLU A 282 -26.71 -19.72 25.92
C GLU A 282 -26.01 -19.42 24.59
N ILE A 283 -25.41 -18.23 24.45
CA ILE A 283 -24.62 -17.88 23.27
C ILE A 283 -23.27 -18.61 23.31
N ARG A 284 -22.68 -18.77 24.50
CA ARG A 284 -21.39 -19.45 24.68
C ARG A 284 -21.45 -20.91 24.23
N ARG A 285 -22.57 -21.59 24.49
CA ARG A 285 -22.83 -22.95 24.02
C ARG A 285 -22.74 -23.10 22.50
N LEU A 286 -22.99 -22.05 21.72
CA LEU A 286 -22.82 -22.08 20.26
C LEU A 286 -21.35 -22.13 19.84
N LEU A 287 -20.43 -21.72 20.71
CA LEU A 287 -18.99 -21.73 20.46
C LEU A 287 -18.30 -23.04 20.88
N THR A 288 -19.02 -23.97 21.54
CA THR A 288 -18.49 -25.29 21.93
C THR A 288 -17.78 -26.03 20.79
N PRO A 289 -18.27 -26.05 19.53
CA PRO A 289 -17.56 -26.72 18.44
C PRO A 289 -16.18 -26.14 18.12
N ILE A 290 -15.95 -24.86 18.46
CA ILE A 290 -14.71 -24.13 18.17
C ILE A 290 -13.72 -24.31 19.34
N TYR A 291 -14.18 -24.17 20.58
CA TYR A 291 -13.33 -24.19 21.77
C TYR A 291 -13.36 -25.50 22.56
N LYS A 292 -14.04 -26.54 22.05
CA LYS A 292 -14.05 -27.91 22.58
C LYS A 292 -14.29 -27.99 24.10
N ASP A 293 -15.28 -27.23 24.58
CA ASP A 293 -15.69 -27.11 25.99
C ASP A 293 -14.64 -26.56 26.97
N GLU A 294 -13.51 -26.02 26.48
CA GLU A 294 -12.50 -25.36 27.32
C GLU A 294 -12.92 -23.96 27.79
N LEU A 295 -13.99 -23.40 27.21
CA LEU A 295 -14.49 -22.06 27.51
C LEU A 295 -15.55 -22.10 28.64
N THR A 296 -15.20 -21.56 29.81
CA THR A 296 -16.05 -21.46 31.00
C THR A 296 -16.57 -20.03 31.20
N ASP A 297 -17.69 -19.89 31.90
CA ASP A 297 -18.29 -18.59 32.20
C ASP A 297 -17.84 -18.13 33.60
N HIS A 298 -17.41 -16.87 33.72
CA HIS A 298 -17.20 -16.26 35.03
C HIS A 298 -18.54 -16.09 35.76
N GLU A 299 -18.52 -16.14 37.09
CA GLU A 299 -19.72 -16.08 37.94
C GLU A 299 -20.62 -14.87 37.65
N ASP A 300 -20.02 -13.75 37.28
CA ASP A 300 -20.75 -12.50 36.99
C ASP A 300 -21.64 -12.58 35.75
N VAL A 301 -21.31 -13.44 34.79
CA VAL A 301 -22.09 -13.61 33.56
C VAL A 301 -23.50 -14.12 33.89
N ASN A 302 -23.63 -14.94 34.92
CA ASN A 302 -24.92 -15.48 35.38
C ASN A 302 -25.78 -14.41 36.09
N LYS A 303 -25.20 -13.25 36.43
CA LYS A 303 -25.89 -12.14 37.11
C LYS A 303 -26.40 -11.07 36.14
N TYR A 304 -26.17 -11.23 34.84
CA TYR A 304 -26.58 -10.22 33.86
C TYR A 304 -28.09 -10.10 33.75
N PRO A 305 -28.64 -8.87 33.67
CA PRO A 305 -30.07 -8.64 33.53
C PRO A 305 -30.55 -9.15 32.17
N ASP A 306 -31.78 -9.66 32.12
CA ASP A 306 -32.39 -10.19 30.90
C ASP A 306 -32.34 -9.17 29.76
N VAL A 307 -32.07 -9.68 28.55
CA VAL A 307 -31.94 -8.84 27.37
C VAL A 307 -33.32 -8.23 27.09
N PRO A 308 -33.46 -6.89 27.07
CA PRO A 308 -34.71 -6.26 26.68
C PRO A 308 -35.06 -6.69 25.25
N GLY A 309 -36.26 -7.26 25.09
CA GLY A 309 -36.79 -7.69 23.80
C GLY A 309 -37.21 -6.53 22.91
#